data_AF-A0A0C9XXM0-F1
#
_entry.id   AF-A0A0C9XXM0-F1
#
_cell.length_a   1.000
_cell.length_b   1.000
_cell.length_c   1.000
_cell.angle_alpha   90.00
_cell.angle_beta   90.00
_cell.angle_gamma   90.00
#
_symmetry.space_group_name_H-M   'P 1'
#
loop_
_entity.id
_entity.type
_entity.pdbx_description
1 polymer ?
#
loop_
_entity_poly.entity_id
_entity_poly.type
_entity_poly.pdbx_seq_one_letter_code
_entity_poly.pdbx_strand_id
1 'polypeptide(L)'
;ELEGRLEITRRWVPEDEEWQAATRLVANRKYQCALDNIKRLVVSWIFELSKMNQSGTGYKLRKHIGKALQTHLVAIRAAVTQYNTAAKALGRRTLEFDELCRAEEEVIRLNVEIRRVITYLVDEDRYLRACEALYQDANPTLAYQISRYHTIRSQFTPLHLCSLEKISRLSGFSGTLALGISVSRGLGDSAGIPQRVCMDTVFSSLLVAADDREDNANEDADEDHATTLEEQCKALQNILSVTMDP
;
A
#
# COMPACT_ATOMS: atom_id res chain seq x y z
N GLU A 1 33.14 24.09 49.42
CA GLU A 1 32.11 24.36 50.45
C GLU A 1 30.75 23.72 50.18
N LEU A 2 30.22 23.69 48.95
CA LEU A 2 28.90 23.10 48.67
C LEU A 2 28.81 21.58 48.95
N GLU A 3 29.84 20.80 48.65
CA GLU A 3 29.85 19.34 48.88
C GLU A 3 29.80 18.98 50.37
N GLY A 4 30.46 19.77 51.23
CA GLY A 4 30.40 19.59 52.69
C GLY A 4 29.07 20.01 53.30
N ARG A 5 28.33 20.93 52.66
CA ARG A 5 26.95 21.30 53.06
C ARG A 5 25.89 20.28 52.63
N LEU A 6 26.23 19.38 51.71
CA LEU A 6 25.35 18.32 51.18
C LEU A 6 25.72 16.92 51.70
N GLU A 7 26.67 16.83 52.64
CA GLU A 7 27.16 15.58 53.25
C GLU A 7 27.64 14.52 52.23
N ILE A 8 28.08 14.96 51.05
CA ILE A 8 28.56 14.05 50.00
C ILE A 8 29.94 13.54 50.43
N THR A 9 29.94 12.36 51.03
CA THR A 9 31.14 11.79 51.70
C THR A 9 32.07 11.10 50.70
N ARG A 10 31.55 10.60 49.59
CA ARG A 10 32.30 9.93 48.52
C ARG A 10 31.79 10.40 47.16
N ARG A 11 32.72 10.75 46.28
CA ARG A 11 32.43 11.06 44.88
C ARG A 11 32.36 9.76 44.07
N TRP A 12 31.38 9.64 43.18
CA TRP A 12 31.26 8.49 42.30
C TRP A 12 32.49 8.32 41.41
N VAL A 13 32.96 7.08 41.32
CA VAL A 13 34.11 6.64 40.50
C VAL A 13 33.57 5.75 39.38
N PRO A 14 34.23 5.66 38.20
CA PRO A 14 33.74 4.84 37.09
C PRO A 14 33.46 3.35 37.35
N GLU A 15 34.04 2.81 38.43
CA GLU A 15 33.85 1.44 38.89
C GLU A 15 32.57 1.25 39.72
N ASP A 16 32.02 2.34 40.26
CA ASP A 16 30.82 2.30 41.09
C ASP A 16 29.58 1.98 40.22
N GLU A 17 28.70 1.11 40.72
CA GLU A 17 27.47 0.71 40.02
C GLU A 17 26.58 1.93 39.70
N GLU A 18 26.53 2.90 40.62
CA GLU A 18 25.75 4.13 40.47
C GLU A 18 26.27 4.99 39.30
N TRP A 19 27.60 5.06 39.11
CA TRP A 19 28.20 5.74 37.98
C TRP A 19 27.90 5.03 36.65
N GLN A 20 28.01 3.71 36.62
CA GLN A 20 27.70 2.92 35.42
C GLN A 20 26.21 3.01 35.05
N ALA A 21 25.32 2.94 36.04
CA ALA A 21 23.88 3.12 35.87
C ALA A 21 23.56 4.52 35.32
N ALA A 22 24.14 5.58 35.89
CA ALA A 22 23.99 6.94 35.38
C ALA A 22 24.52 7.08 33.95
N THR A 23 25.66 6.46 33.63
CA THR A 23 26.24 6.46 32.29
C THR A 23 25.31 5.80 31.26
N ARG A 24 24.70 4.65 31.61
CA ARG A 24 23.69 3.98 30.77
C ARG A 24 22.43 4.83 30.58
N LEU A 25 21.96 5.53 31.62
CA LEU A 25 20.81 6.43 31.52
C LEU A 25 21.10 7.60 30.58
N VAL A 26 22.27 8.22 30.70
CA VAL A 26 22.71 9.31 29.80
C VAL A 26 22.82 8.81 28.36
N ALA A 27 23.37 7.61 28.14
CA ALA A 27 23.45 7.00 26.81
C ALA A 27 22.06 6.73 26.21
N ASN A 28 21.12 6.18 26.99
CA ASN A 28 19.73 5.98 26.54
C ASN A 28 19.03 7.30 26.20
N ARG A 29 19.24 8.36 27.00
CA ARG A 29 18.68 9.68 26.71
C ARG A 29 19.24 10.26 25.41
N LYS A 30 20.56 10.16 25.19
CA LYS A 30 21.20 10.57 23.93
C LYS A 30 20.62 9.82 22.74
N TYR A 31 20.40 8.51 22.88
CA TYR A 31 19.75 7.69 21.84
C TYR A 31 18.32 8.14 21.55
N GLN A 32 17.49 8.36 22.57
CA GLN A 32 16.12 8.84 22.40
C GLN A 32 16.08 10.24 21.75
N CYS A 33 16.92 11.17 22.17
CA CYS A 33 17.01 12.49 21.56
C CYS A 33 17.45 12.42 20.09
N ALA A 34 18.39 11.55 19.74
CA ALA A 34 18.80 11.34 18.36
C ALA A 34 17.65 10.79 17.50
N LEU A 35 16.90 9.82 18.04
CA LEU A 35 15.72 9.25 17.39
C LEU A 35 14.62 10.31 17.16
N ASP A 36 14.31 11.12 18.17
CA ASP A 36 13.29 12.15 18.06
C ASP A 36 13.71 13.28 17.11
N ASN A 37 15.01 13.59 17.04
CA ASN A 37 15.53 14.53 16.06
C ASN A 37 15.34 14.03 14.63
N ILE A 38 15.61 12.74 14.36
CA ILE A 38 15.35 12.12 13.05
C ILE A 38 13.86 12.23 12.71
N LYS A 39 12.96 11.80 13.61
CA LYS A 39 11.51 11.87 13.39
C LYS A 39 11.05 13.28 13.03
N ARG A 40 11.50 14.29 13.79
CA ARG A 40 11.15 15.69 13.56
C ARG A 40 11.62 16.17 12.19
N LEU A 41 12.86 15.84 11.80
CA LEU A 41 13.41 16.25 10.51
C LEU A 41 12.70 15.60 9.33
N VAL A 42 12.35 14.32 9.45
CA VAL A 42 11.59 13.57 8.42
C VAL A 42 10.18 14.15 8.26
N VAL A 43 9.46 14.37 9.36
CA VAL A 43 8.13 15.00 9.29
C VAL A 43 8.19 16.37 8.64
N SER A 44 9.17 17.21 9.03
CA SER A 44 9.38 18.51 8.40
C SER A 44 9.65 18.40 6.90
N TRP A 45 10.46 17.43 6.49
CA TRP A 45 10.81 17.19 5.08
C TRP A 45 9.59 16.77 4.25
N ILE A 46 8.73 15.88 4.76
CA ILE A 46 7.46 15.48 4.13
C ILE A 46 6.56 16.71 3.87
N PHE A 47 6.44 17.62 4.84
CA PHE A 47 5.66 18.85 4.67
C PHE A 47 6.28 19.79 3.61
N GLU A 48 7.60 19.86 3.51
CA GLU A 48 8.27 20.65 2.47
C GLU A 48 8.11 20.05 1.06
N LEU A 49 8.20 18.73 0.93
CA LEU A 49 7.92 18.01 -0.32
C LEU A 49 6.48 18.23 -0.78
N SER A 50 5.53 18.20 0.15
CA SER A 50 4.12 18.49 -0.14
C SER A 50 3.93 19.89 -0.74
N LYS A 51 4.66 20.90 -0.23
CA LYS A 51 4.65 22.27 -0.79
C LYS A 51 5.23 22.33 -2.21
N MET A 52 6.24 21.52 -2.52
CA MET A 52 6.83 21.48 -3.87
C MET A 52 5.83 21.00 -4.94
N ASN A 53 4.95 20.07 -4.56
CA ASN A 53 3.97 19.45 -5.46
C ASN A 53 2.66 20.25 -5.64
N GLN A 54 2.54 21.44 -5.04
CA GLN A 54 1.35 22.30 -5.21
C GLN A 54 1.38 23.03 -6.56
N SER A 55 0.28 22.95 -7.31
CA SER A 55 0.07 23.68 -8.56
C SER A 55 -0.09 25.19 -8.30
N GLY A 56 0.53 26.04 -9.14
CA GLY A 56 0.50 27.51 -8.97
C GLY A 56 1.76 28.11 -8.34
N THR A 57 2.78 27.30 -8.07
CA THR A 57 4.02 27.72 -7.41
C THR A 57 5.03 28.33 -8.41
N GLY A 58 5.27 29.64 -8.30
CA GLY A 58 6.24 30.35 -9.14
C GLY A 58 7.66 29.76 -9.08
N TYR A 59 8.42 29.85 -10.18
CA TYR A 59 9.75 29.23 -10.33
C TYR A 59 10.74 29.59 -9.20
N LYS A 60 10.75 30.87 -8.76
CA LYS A 60 11.61 31.32 -7.65
C LYS A 60 11.32 30.56 -6.34
N LEU A 61 10.03 30.38 -6.01
CA LEU A 61 9.62 29.66 -4.81
C LEU A 61 9.99 28.16 -4.89
N ARG A 62 9.80 27.53 -6.04
CA ARG A 62 10.27 26.14 -6.27
C ARG A 62 11.79 25.99 -6.07
N LYS A 63 12.59 26.98 -6.50
CA LYS A 63 14.05 26.99 -6.26
C LYS A 63 14.40 27.11 -4.77
N HIS A 64 13.65 27.91 -4.02
CA HIS A 64 13.85 28.03 -2.57
C HIS A 64 13.46 26.74 -1.83
N ILE A 65 12.34 26.11 -2.22
CA ILE A 65 11.94 24.80 -1.67
C ILE A 65 13.01 23.75 -1.99
N GLY A 66 13.52 23.68 -3.23
CA GLY A 66 14.59 22.75 -3.59
C GLY A 66 15.86 22.91 -2.73
N LYS A 67 16.26 24.16 -2.43
CA LYS A 67 17.39 24.42 -1.53
C LYS A 67 17.09 24.00 -0.09
N ALA A 68 15.89 24.27 0.41
CA ALA A 68 15.47 23.85 1.75
C ALA A 68 15.50 22.32 1.89
N LEU A 69 14.97 21.59 0.90
CA LEU A 69 15.01 20.13 0.84
C LEU A 69 16.45 19.61 0.88
N GLN A 70 17.38 20.23 0.15
CA GLN A 70 18.78 19.83 0.14
C GLN A 70 19.44 20.06 1.51
N THR A 71 19.16 21.18 2.17
CA THR A 71 19.62 21.44 3.54
C THR A 71 19.03 20.43 4.54
N HIS A 72 17.75 20.09 4.39
CA HIS A 72 17.08 19.08 5.20
C HIS A 72 17.70 17.69 5.03
N LEU A 73 18.00 17.27 3.81
CA LEU A 73 18.66 15.98 3.54
C LEU A 73 20.02 15.87 4.22
N VAL A 74 20.83 16.94 4.19
CA VAL A 74 22.11 16.99 4.90
C VAL A 74 21.90 16.89 6.41
N ALA A 75 20.89 17.57 6.95
CA ALA A 75 20.56 17.51 8.37
C ALA A 75 20.08 16.10 8.80
N ILE A 76 19.27 15.42 7.98
CA ILE A 76 18.81 14.04 8.24
C ILE A 76 20.00 13.09 8.23
N ARG A 77 20.89 13.18 7.24
CA ARG A 77 22.12 12.35 7.20
C ARG A 77 22.96 12.54 8.46
N ALA A 78 23.16 13.79 8.89
CA ALA A 78 23.88 14.08 10.13
C ALA A 78 23.16 13.51 11.37
N ALA A 79 21.83 13.59 11.42
CA ALA A 79 21.03 13.03 12.50
C ALA A 79 21.09 11.49 12.54
N VAL A 80 21.08 10.82 11.39
CA VAL A 80 21.27 9.37 11.26
C VAL A 80 22.65 8.96 11.77
N THR A 81 23.71 9.70 11.42
CA THR A 81 25.04 9.45 11.98
C THR A 81 25.06 9.55 13.51
N GLN A 82 24.45 10.59 14.07
CA GLN A 82 24.35 10.77 15.53
C GLN A 82 23.56 9.64 16.20
N TYR A 83 22.45 9.21 15.59
CA TYR A 83 21.69 8.05 16.04
C TYR A 83 22.53 6.78 16.01
N ASN A 84 23.26 6.52 14.93
CA ASN A 84 24.10 5.35 14.79
C ASN A 84 25.23 5.33 15.82
N THR A 85 25.83 6.48 16.13
CA THR A 85 26.81 6.61 17.23
C THR A 85 26.18 6.25 18.58
N ALA A 86 24.99 6.78 18.88
CA ALA A 86 24.30 6.49 20.14
C ALA A 86 23.80 5.04 20.23
N ALA A 87 23.35 4.46 19.11
CA ALA A 87 22.89 3.08 19.01
C ALA A 87 24.04 2.09 19.26
N LYS A 88 25.21 2.32 18.64
CA LYS A 88 26.42 1.51 18.87
C LYS A 88 26.86 1.53 20.33
N ALA A 89 26.81 2.69 21.00
CA ALA A 89 27.13 2.82 22.41
C ALA A 89 26.21 1.99 23.34
N LEU A 90 25.02 1.63 22.88
CA LEU A 90 24.04 0.81 23.60
C LEU A 90 23.94 -0.64 23.05
N GLY A 91 24.76 -1.03 22.07
CA GLY A 91 24.66 -2.33 21.40
C GLY A 91 23.36 -2.52 20.59
N ARG A 92 22.72 -1.42 20.14
CA ARG A 92 21.48 -1.45 19.35
C ARG A 92 21.77 -1.47 17.84
N ARG A 93 20.77 -1.88 17.05
CA ARG A 93 20.82 -1.84 15.58
C ARG A 93 20.98 -0.40 15.07
N THR A 94 21.89 -0.21 14.12
CA THR A 94 22.09 1.03 13.35
C THR A 94 21.09 1.12 12.20
N LEU A 95 20.81 2.33 11.74
CA LEU A 95 19.95 2.62 10.60
C LEU A 95 20.80 3.11 9.43
N GLU A 96 20.61 2.54 8.25
CA GLU A 96 21.18 3.10 7.02
C GLU A 96 20.27 4.20 6.47
N PHE A 97 20.86 5.25 5.91
CA PHE A 97 20.09 6.39 5.38
C PHE A 97 19.13 5.96 4.27
N ASP A 98 19.53 4.99 3.43
CA ASP A 98 18.71 4.47 2.35
C ASP A 98 17.49 3.69 2.85
N GLU A 99 17.59 3.02 4.01
CA GLU A 99 16.44 2.35 4.64
C GLU A 99 15.39 3.38 5.08
N LEU A 100 15.84 4.54 5.56
CA LEU A 100 14.96 5.63 5.96
C LEU A 100 14.25 6.26 4.75
N CYS A 101 14.97 6.50 3.66
CA CYS A 101 14.36 6.98 2.40
C CYS A 101 13.32 5.99 1.86
N ARG A 102 13.64 4.70 1.82
CA ARG A 102 12.72 3.65 1.36
C ARG A 102 11.47 3.56 2.23
N ALA A 103 11.63 3.65 3.56
CA ALA A 103 10.50 3.61 4.48
C ALA A 103 9.53 4.78 4.23
N GLU A 104 10.03 5.96 3.87
CA GLU A 104 9.19 7.10 3.52
C GLU A 104 8.47 6.92 2.19
N GLU A 105 9.18 6.49 1.15
CA GLU A 105 8.58 6.16 -0.15
C GLU A 105 7.47 5.11 0.01
N GLU A 106 7.72 4.12 0.86
CA GLU A 106 6.76 3.07 1.18
C GLU A 106 5.51 3.60 1.87
N VAL A 107 5.65 4.52 2.84
CA VAL A 107 4.49 5.18 3.48
C VAL A 107 3.66 5.96 2.46
N ILE A 108 4.32 6.70 1.56
CA ILE A 108 3.64 7.47 0.49
C ILE A 108 2.89 6.51 -0.45
N ARG A 109 3.53 5.42 -0.87
CA ARG A 109 2.93 4.39 -1.73
C ARG A 109 1.75 3.72 -1.06
N LEU A 110 1.90 3.31 0.19
CA LEU A 110 0.83 2.64 0.95
C LEU A 110 -0.36 3.56 1.19
N ASN A 111 -0.16 4.88 1.35
CA ASN A 111 -1.28 5.82 1.43
C ASN A 111 -2.14 5.83 0.16
N VAL A 112 -1.51 5.70 -1.02
CA VAL A 112 -2.23 5.56 -2.30
C VAL A 112 -2.95 4.21 -2.36
N GLU A 113 -2.27 3.14 -1.93
CA GLU A 113 -2.82 1.78 -2.01
C GLU A 113 -3.98 1.56 -1.03
N ILE A 114 -3.89 2.08 0.19
CA ILE A 114 -5.00 2.10 1.16
C ILE A 114 -6.24 2.71 0.53
N ARG A 115 -6.07 3.86 -0.15
CA ARG A 115 -7.18 4.53 -0.82
C ARG A 115 -7.75 3.69 -1.97
N ARG A 116 -6.89 3.02 -2.75
CA ARG A 116 -7.31 2.11 -3.83
C ARG A 116 -8.09 0.92 -3.31
N VAL A 117 -7.60 0.27 -2.25
CA VAL A 117 -8.25 -0.89 -1.63
C VAL A 117 -9.63 -0.52 -1.10
N ILE A 118 -9.78 0.61 -0.38
CA ILE A 118 -11.10 1.06 0.12
C ILE A 118 -12.05 1.31 -1.06
N THR A 119 -11.55 1.95 -2.12
CA THR A 119 -12.34 2.23 -3.33
C THR A 119 -12.78 0.94 -4.00
N TYR A 120 -11.85 -0.01 -4.18
CA TYR A 120 -12.11 -1.32 -4.77
C TYR A 120 -13.16 -2.10 -3.98
N LEU A 121 -13.03 -2.19 -2.66
CA LEU A 121 -13.98 -2.93 -1.80
C LEU A 121 -15.40 -2.36 -1.92
N VAL A 122 -15.54 -1.03 -1.99
CA VAL A 122 -16.85 -0.38 -2.12
C VAL A 122 -17.41 -0.50 -3.54
N ASP A 123 -16.57 -0.34 -4.57
CA ASP A 123 -16.98 -0.47 -5.96
C ASP A 123 -17.41 -1.91 -6.26
N GLU A 124 -16.63 -2.90 -5.81
CA GLU A 124 -16.95 -4.32 -5.97
C GLU A 124 -18.26 -4.72 -5.26
N ASP A 125 -18.48 -4.28 -4.01
CA ASP A 125 -19.75 -4.54 -3.30
C ASP A 125 -20.93 -3.93 -4.07
N ARG A 126 -20.79 -2.70 -4.57
CA ARG A 126 -21.81 -2.04 -5.40
C ARG A 126 -22.07 -2.80 -6.69
N TYR A 127 -21.02 -3.24 -7.37
CA TYR A 127 -21.11 -3.96 -8.65
C TYR A 127 -21.84 -5.30 -8.47
N LEU A 128 -21.47 -6.07 -7.45
CA LEU A 128 -22.08 -7.38 -7.21
C LEU A 128 -23.56 -7.27 -6.82
N ARG A 129 -23.93 -6.26 -6.01
CA ARG A 129 -25.35 -5.97 -5.72
C ARG A 129 -26.13 -5.57 -6.96
N ALA A 130 -25.53 -4.76 -7.83
CA ALA A 130 -26.16 -4.36 -9.08
C ALA A 130 -26.31 -5.55 -10.04
N CYS A 131 -25.33 -6.44 -10.12
CA CYS A 131 -25.43 -7.71 -10.85
C CYS A 131 -26.57 -8.59 -10.32
N GLU A 132 -26.66 -8.79 -9.01
CA GLU A 132 -27.75 -9.57 -8.41
C GLU A 132 -29.12 -8.99 -8.80
N ALA A 133 -29.31 -7.68 -8.62
CA ALA A 133 -30.55 -6.99 -8.98
C ALA A 133 -30.90 -7.11 -10.47
N LEU A 134 -29.91 -7.04 -11.37
CA LEU A 134 -30.11 -7.15 -12.81
C LEU A 134 -30.63 -8.53 -13.26
N TYR A 135 -30.23 -9.59 -12.56
CA TYR A 135 -30.65 -10.95 -12.88
C TYR A 135 -31.78 -11.46 -12.00
N GLN A 136 -32.18 -10.73 -10.96
CA GLN A 136 -33.20 -11.16 -9.99
C GLN A 136 -34.51 -11.60 -10.66
N ASP A 137 -35.05 -10.78 -11.57
CA ASP A 137 -36.34 -11.05 -12.22
C ASP A 137 -36.22 -12.03 -13.39
N ALA A 138 -35.04 -12.09 -13.99
CA ALA A 138 -34.88 -12.64 -15.32
C ALA A 138 -34.07 -13.95 -15.36
N ASN A 139 -33.27 -14.23 -14.33
CA ASN A 139 -32.71 -15.54 -14.01
C ASN A 139 -32.43 -15.64 -12.49
N PRO A 140 -33.43 -16.03 -11.69
CA PRO A 140 -33.31 -16.10 -10.23
C PRO A 140 -32.20 -17.05 -9.75
N THR A 141 -31.92 -18.13 -10.49
CA THR A 141 -30.86 -19.08 -10.15
C THR A 141 -29.48 -18.44 -10.27
N LEU A 142 -29.24 -17.65 -11.32
CA LEU A 142 -27.99 -16.91 -11.49
C LEU A 142 -27.85 -15.80 -10.43
N ALA A 143 -28.94 -15.09 -10.12
CA ALA A 143 -28.95 -14.10 -9.05
C ALA A 143 -28.58 -14.73 -7.69
N TYR A 144 -29.12 -15.91 -7.38
CA TYR A 144 -28.73 -16.66 -6.18
C TYR A 144 -27.24 -17.03 -6.16
N GLN A 145 -26.67 -17.46 -7.29
CA GLN A 145 -25.23 -17.74 -7.40
C GLN A 145 -24.38 -16.48 -7.16
N ILE A 146 -24.78 -15.33 -7.74
CA ILE A 146 -24.13 -14.03 -7.52
C ILE A 146 -24.21 -13.64 -6.04
N SER A 147 -25.36 -13.83 -5.39
CA SER A 147 -25.57 -13.54 -3.97
C SER A 147 -24.65 -14.37 -3.05
N ARG A 148 -24.50 -15.67 -3.35
CA ARG A 148 -23.56 -16.55 -2.64
C ARG A 148 -22.11 -16.10 -2.81
N TYR A 149 -21.72 -15.79 -4.04
CA TYR A 149 -20.39 -15.31 -4.35
C TYR A 149 -20.10 -13.97 -3.63
N HIS A 150 -21.04 -13.04 -3.66
CA HIS A 150 -20.96 -11.76 -2.95
C HIS A 150 -20.81 -11.94 -1.45
N THR A 151 -21.56 -12.87 -0.85
CA THR A 151 -21.45 -13.18 0.59
C THR A 151 -20.05 -13.65 0.97
N ILE A 152 -19.50 -14.60 0.22
CA ILE A 152 -18.13 -15.13 0.46
C ILE A 152 -17.10 -14.02 0.30
N ARG A 153 -17.25 -13.19 -0.74
CA ARG A 153 -16.25 -12.17 -1.09
C ARG A 153 -16.29 -10.96 -0.14
N SER A 154 -17.46 -10.60 0.38
CA SER A 154 -17.65 -9.50 1.32
C SER A 154 -17.37 -9.86 2.78
N GLN A 155 -17.22 -11.15 3.11
CA GLN A 155 -17.10 -11.61 4.51
C GLN A 155 -15.92 -10.98 5.27
N PHE A 156 -14.84 -10.63 4.57
CA PHE A 156 -13.66 -10.01 5.16
C PHE A 156 -13.66 -8.48 5.10
N THR A 157 -14.55 -7.87 4.32
CA THR A 157 -14.62 -6.41 4.15
C THR A 157 -14.72 -5.66 5.50
N PRO A 158 -15.55 -6.09 6.47
CA PRO A 158 -15.58 -5.44 7.79
C PRO A 158 -14.25 -5.51 8.53
N LEU A 159 -13.52 -6.62 8.42
CA LEU A 159 -12.21 -6.81 9.06
C LEU A 159 -11.13 -5.92 8.42
N HIS A 160 -11.14 -5.79 7.09
CA HIS A 160 -10.27 -4.86 6.36
C HIS A 160 -10.56 -3.41 6.78
N LEU A 161 -11.82 -3.00 6.80
CA LEU A 161 -12.21 -1.65 7.20
C LEU A 161 -11.82 -1.34 8.66
N CYS A 162 -12.02 -2.28 9.59
CA CYS A 162 -11.59 -2.11 10.98
C CYS A 162 -10.05 -1.98 11.10
N SER A 163 -9.30 -2.77 10.32
CA SER A 163 -7.84 -2.69 10.32
C SER A 163 -7.35 -1.35 9.76
N LEU A 164 -7.97 -0.86 8.68
CA LEU A 164 -7.67 0.45 8.10
C LEU A 164 -8.06 1.59 9.04
N GLU A 165 -9.16 1.46 9.77
CA GLU A 165 -9.55 2.41 10.81
C GLU A 165 -8.50 2.47 11.92
N LYS A 166 -7.98 1.33 12.40
CA LYS A 166 -6.88 1.29 13.37
C LYS A 166 -5.62 1.99 12.85
N ILE A 167 -5.27 1.76 11.57
CA ILE A 167 -4.12 2.43 10.92
C ILE A 167 -4.33 3.95 10.89
N SER A 168 -5.53 4.41 10.57
CA SER A 168 -5.82 5.86 10.52
C SER A 168 -5.71 6.57 11.86
N ARG A 169 -5.81 5.83 12.98
CA ARG A 169 -5.67 6.35 14.34
C ARG A 169 -4.22 6.39 14.82
N LEU A 170 -3.26 5.83 14.07
CA LEU A 170 -1.85 5.86 14.45
C LEU A 170 -1.29 7.28 14.42
N SER A 171 -0.47 7.62 15.40
CA SER A 171 0.24 8.90 15.42
C SER A 171 1.21 8.96 14.24
N GLY A 172 0.99 9.90 13.31
CA GLY A 172 1.81 10.06 12.11
C GLY A 172 1.20 9.51 10.82
N PHE A 173 -0.03 8.98 10.86
CA PHE A 173 -0.77 8.69 9.64
C PHE A 173 -1.04 9.97 8.84
N SER A 174 -0.65 9.98 7.57
CA SER A 174 -0.80 11.12 6.64
C SER A 174 -1.72 10.82 5.44
N GLY A 175 -2.23 9.59 5.36
CA GLY A 175 -3.11 9.15 4.29
C GLY A 175 -4.57 9.58 4.48
N THR A 176 -5.45 9.03 3.64
CA THR A 176 -6.89 9.26 3.74
C THR A 176 -7.66 7.95 3.56
N LEU A 177 -8.73 7.79 4.33
CA LEU A 177 -9.70 6.71 4.15
C LEU A 177 -10.87 7.13 3.24
N ALA A 178 -10.86 8.36 2.71
CA ALA A 178 -11.88 8.82 1.80
C ALA A 178 -11.82 8.06 0.47
N LEU A 179 -12.99 7.71 -0.05
CA LEU A 179 -13.12 6.99 -1.32
C LEU A 179 -12.40 7.75 -2.45
N GLY A 180 -11.72 6.97 -3.30
CA GLY A 180 -11.18 7.42 -4.56
C GLY A 180 -12.22 7.30 -5.67
N ILE A 181 -11.75 7.52 -6.90
CA ILE A 181 -12.53 7.30 -8.11
C ILE A 181 -11.73 6.32 -8.97
N SER A 182 -12.31 5.14 -9.21
CA SER A 182 -11.73 4.15 -10.10
C SER A 182 -11.71 4.67 -11.54
N VAL A 183 -10.55 4.54 -12.19
CA VAL A 183 -10.30 4.99 -13.57
C VAL A 183 -10.84 3.96 -14.56
N SER A 184 -10.63 2.67 -14.28
CA SER A 184 -11.14 1.56 -15.09
C SER A 184 -12.61 1.30 -14.74
N ARG A 185 -13.49 1.49 -15.73
CA ARG A 185 -14.95 1.29 -15.63
C ARG A 185 -15.50 0.53 -16.84
N GLY A 186 -14.63 -0.24 -17.50
CA GLY A 186 -14.99 -1.09 -18.62
C GLY A 186 -15.91 -2.23 -18.20
N LEU A 187 -16.31 -3.03 -19.18
CA LEU A 187 -17.19 -4.17 -18.96
C LEU A 187 -16.47 -5.21 -18.08
N GLY A 188 -17.06 -5.55 -16.93
CA GLY A 188 -16.45 -6.46 -15.95
C GLY A 188 -15.54 -5.81 -14.90
N ASP A 189 -15.26 -4.50 -15.01
CA ASP A 189 -14.55 -3.77 -13.95
C ASP A 189 -15.44 -3.54 -12.73
N SER A 190 -14.87 -3.60 -11.53
CA SER A 190 -15.60 -3.37 -10.27
C SER A 190 -16.29 -2.01 -10.18
N ALA A 191 -15.79 -0.99 -10.90
CA ALA A 191 -16.42 0.33 -10.95
C ALA A 191 -17.29 0.57 -12.20
N GLY A 192 -17.43 -0.46 -13.05
CA GLY A 192 -18.29 -0.44 -14.23
C GLY A 192 -19.77 -0.49 -13.87
N ILE A 193 -20.61 -0.19 -14.85
CA ILE A 193 -22.05 -0.45 -14.74
C ILE A 193 -22.27 -1.87 -15.26
N PRO A 194 -22.80 -2.80 -14.46
CA PRO A 194 -23.03 -4.15 -14.95
C PRO A 194 -24.06 -4.12 -16.07
N GLN A 195 -23.71 -4.78 -17.17
CA GLN A 195 -24.57 -4.91 -18.33
C GLN A 195 -25.03 -6.36 -18.43
N ARG A 196 -26.31 -6.54 -18.76
CA ARG A 196 -26.87 -7.86 -18.99
C ARG A 196 -26.24 -8.44 -20.26
N VAL A 197 -25.55 -9.56 -20.12
CA VAL A 197 -24.96 -10.27 -21.24
C VAL A 197 -25.96 -11.33 -21.67
N CYS A 198 -26.46 -11.23 -22.91
CA CYS A 198 -27.25 -12.30 -23.49
C CYS A 198 -26.30 -13.42 -23.93
N MET A 199 -26.49 -14.62 -23.39
CA MET A 199 -25.64 -15.77 -23.75
C MET A 199 -25.64 -16.04 -25.26
N ASP A 200 -26.76 -15.81 -25.95
CA ASP A 200 -26.87 -15.97 -27.41
C ASP A 200 -25.90 -15.06 -28.17
N THR A 201 -25.61 -13.87 -27.66
CA THR A 201 -24.65 -12.93 -28.24
C THR A 201 -23.21 -13.37 -28.01
N VAL A 202 -22.91 -13.99 -26.85
CA VAL A 202 -21.58 -14.54 -26.55
C VAL A 202 -21.27 -15.74 -27.43
N PHE A 203 -22.24 -16.65 -27.60
CA PHE A 203 -22.11 -17.79 -28.52
C PHE A 203 -21.98 -17.32 -29.97
N SER A 204 -22.72 -16.29 -30.39
CA SER A 204 -22.61 -15.71 -31.73
C SER A 204 -21.25 -15.04 -31.98
N SER A 205 -20.69 -14.31 -31.00
CA SER A 205 -19.34 -13.71 -31.13
C SER A 205 -18.21 -14.75 -31.14
N LEU A 206 -18.35 -15.87 -30.42
CA LEU A 206 -17.42 -17.00 -30.49
C LEU A 206 -17.49 -17.75 -31.83
N LEU A 207 -18.68 -17.83 -32.44
CA LEU A 207 -18.89 -18.45 -33.76
C LEU A 207 -18.34 -17.60 -34.91
N VAL A 208 -18.45 -16.27 -34.84
CA VAL A 208 -17.90 -15.35 -35.88
C VAL A 208 -16.38 -15.37 -35.89
N ALA A 209 -15.72 -15.49 -34.74
CA ALA A 209 -14.26 -15.58 -34.66
C ALA A 209 -13.68 -16.88 -35.23
N ALA A 210 -14.50 -17.89 -35.50
CA ALA A 210 -14.08 -19.17 -36.06
C ALA A 210 -14.13 -19.23 -37.60
N ASP A 211 -14.76 -18.25 -38.26
CA ASP A 211 -15.03 -18.28 -39.71
C ASP A 211 -14.15 -17.30 -40.53
N ASP A 212 -13.35 -16.46 -39.87
CA ASP A 212 -12.41 -15.52 -40.55
C ASP A 212 -11.04 -16.18 -40.86
N ARG A 213 -11.03 -17.37 -41.47
CA ARG A 213 -9.81 -17.97 -42.06
C ARG A 213 -10.05 -18.38 -43.52
N GLU A 214 -9.94 -17.40 -44.42
CA GLU A 214 -9.58 -17.49 -45.86
C GLU A 214 -9.77 -16.05 -46.41
N ASP A 215 -8.86 -15.32 -47.04
CA ASP A 215 -7.57 -15.56 -47.69
C ASP A 215 -6.83 -14.21 -47.67
N ASN A 216 -5.57 -14.17 -47.23
CA ASN A 216 -4.55 -13.33 -47.85
C ASN A 216 -3.17 -13.72 -47.35
N ALA A 217 -2.40 -14.31 -48.27
CA ALA A 217 -1.02 -14.70 -48.07
C ALA A 217 -0.16 -13.47 -47.78
N ASN A 218 0.50 -13.47 -46.62
CA ASN A 218 1.87 -12.99 -46.51
C ASN A 218 2.57 -13.76 -45.39
N GLU A 219 3.67 -14.38 -45.77
CA GLU A 219 4.61 -15.12 -44.94
C GLU A 219 5.18 -14.22 -43.84
N ASP A 220 5.10 -14.66 -42.58
CA ASP A 220 6.26 -14.77 -41.67
C ASP A 220 5.82 -15.06 -40.21
N ALA A 221 6.34 -16.16 -39.68
CA ALA A 221 6.56 -16.51 -38.26
C ALA A 221 5.38 -16.43 -37.25
N ASP A 222 4.81 -17.58 -36.89
CA ASP A 222 5.12 -18.26 -35.61
C ASP A 222 4.15 -19.43 -35.37
N GLU A 223 4.75 -20.62 -35.36
CA GLU A 223 4.13 -21.92 -35.12
C GLU A 223 3.96 -22.15 -33.61
N ASP A 224 3.01 -21.47 -32.94
CA ASP A 224 2.73 -21.78 -31.51
C ASP A 224 1.35 -21.35 -30.95
N HIS A 225 0.28 -21.35 -31.76
CA HIS A 225 -1.07 -20.94 -31.29
C HIS A 225 -2.19 -21.99 -31.44
N ALA A 226 -1.91 -23.16 -32.01
CA ALA A 226 -2.91 -24.23 -32.12
C ALA A 226 -3.02 -25.08 -30.83
N THR A 227 -1.97 -25.12 -30.00
CA THR A 227 -1.89 -25.93 -28.78
C THR A 227 -2.69 -25.34 -27.62
N THR A 228 -2.82 -24.00 -27.55
CA THR A 228 -3.42 -23.32 -26.40
C THR A 228 -4.94 -23.46 -26.31
N LEU A 229 -5.66 -23.48 -27.44
CA LEU A 229 -7.12 -23.60 -27.44
C LEU A 229 -7.59 -25.02 -27.11
N GLU A 230 -6.86 -26.04 -27.56
CA GLU A 230 -7.20 -27.43 -27.25
C GLU A 230 -6.95 -27.75 -25.76
N GLU A 231 -5.90 -27.16 -25.17
CA GLU A 231 -5.64 -27.21 -23.73
C GLU A 231 -6.71 -26.48 -22.90
N GLN A 232 -7.17 -25.31 -23.37
CA GLN A 232 -8.24 -24.56 -22.71
C GLN A 232 -9.60 -25.28 -22.78
N CYS A 233 -9.92 -25.92 -23.90
CA CYS A 233 -11.12 -26.75 -24.04
C CYS A 233 -11.06 -27.99 -23.13
N LYS A 234 -9.90 -28.65 -23.02
CA LYS A 234 -9.69 -29.77 -22.08
C LYS A 234 -9.79 -29.33 -20.61
N ALA A 235 -9.28 -28.15 -20.26
CA ALA A 235 -9.37 -27.61 -18.91
C ALA A 235 -10.82 -27.32 -18.49
N LEU A 236 -11.62 -26.73 -19.39
CA LEU A 236 -13.05 -26.50 -19.14
C LEU A 236 -13.83 -27.81 -19.02
N GLN A 237 -13.51 -28.82 -19.84
CA GLN A 237 -14.16 -30.13 -19.80
C GLN A 237 -13.86 -30.90 -18.50
N ASN A 238 -12.65 -30.76 -17.95
CA ASN A 238 -12.26 -31.32 -16.65
C ASN A 238 -12.94 -30.62 -15.46
N ILE A 239 -13.20 -29.32 -15.55
CA ILE A 239 -13.92 -28.58 -14.49
C ILE A 239 -15.41 -28.97 -14.47
N LEU A 240 -16.01 -29.18 -15.65
CA LEU A 240 -17.39 -29.62 -15.79
C LEU A 240 -17.62 -31.07 -15.35
N SER A 241 -16.63 -31.96 -15.51
CA SER A 241 -16.74 -33.34 -15.03
C SER A 241 -16.62 -33.45 -13.51
N VAL A 242 -15.77 -32.63 -12.87
CA VAL A 242 -15.62 -32.60 -11.40
C VAL A 242 -16.84 -32.00 -10.70
N THR A 243 -17.65 -31.19 -11.38
CA THR A 243 -18.85 -30.55 -10.81
C THR A 243 -20.13 -31.36 -11.01
N MET A 244 -20.07 -32.48 -11.74
CA MET A 244 -21.22 -33.31 -12.13
C MET A 244 -21.07 -34.78 -11.69
N ASP A 245 -20.42 -35.05 -10.56
CA ASP A 245 -20.58 -36.34 -9.87
C ASP A 245 -21.58 -36.18 -8.70
N PRO A 246 -22.66 -36.99 -8.63
CA PRO A 246 -23.74 -36.89 -7.65
C PRO A 246 -23.37 -37.28 -6.21
#